data_AF-A0A3D2V5F9-F1
#
_entry.id   AF-A0A3D2V5F9-F1
#
_cell.length_a   1.000
_cell.length_b   1.000
_cell.length_c   1.000
_cell.angle_alpha   90.00
_cell.angle_beta   90.00
_cell.angle_gamma   90.00
#
_symmetry.space_group_name_H-M   'P 1'
#
loop_
_entity.id
_entity.type
_entity.pdbx_description
1 polymer ?
#
loop_
_entity_poly.entity_id
_entity_poly.type
_entity_poly.pdbx_seq_one_letter_code
_entity_poly.pdbx_strand_id
1 'polypeptide(L)'
;MEGADEPLELRVSGAVLHGNLIMFDKESNTRWLQETGNAIDGQQKGKSLKELDDENWEANVRWDVWIKKHPESELLFSPIVSSETNNKLAKASKSDTTDVSEQESQEEAVESEDSASE
;
A
#
# COMPACT_ATOMS: atom_id res chain seq x y z
N MET A 1 -20.72 -29.56 12.93
CA MET A 1 -21.08 -29.03 11.60
C MET A 1 -19.79 -28.98 10.83
N GLU A 2 -19.70 -29.74 9.73
CA GLU A 2 -18.58 -29.66 8.80
C GLU A 2 -18.54 -28.21 8.25
N GLY A 3 -17.41 -27.50 8.42
CA GLY A 3 -17.22 -26.12 7.97
C GLY A 3 -17.42 -24.99 8.99
N ALA A 4 -17.62 -25.27 10.28
CA ALA A 4 -17.75 -24.20 11.28
C ALA A 4 -16.44 -23.46 11.62
N ASP A 5 -15.29 -24.03 11.24
CA ASP A 5 -13.95 -23.50 11.53
C ASP A 5 -13.24 -22.91 10.30
N GLU A 6 -13.90 -22.90 9.13
CA GLU A 6 -13.33 -22.24 7.95
C GLU A 6 -13.76 -20.76 7.89
N PRO A 7 -12.84 -19.84 7.58
CA PRO A 7 -13.16 -18.42 7.54
C PRO A 7 -14.14 -18.12 6.40
N LEU A 8 -15.25 -17.45 6.71
CA LEU A 8 -16.21 -17.00 5.71
C LEU A 8 -15.69 -15.77 4.95
N GLU A 9 -15.77 -15.80 3.61
CA GLU A 9 -15.57 -14.60 2.79
C GLU A 9 -16.87 -13.78 2.76
N LEU A 10 -16.87 -12.64 3.46
CA LEU A 10 -18.00 -11.72 3.50
C LEU A 10 -17.79 -10.56 2.53
N ARG A 11 -18.84 -10.24 1.78
CA ARG A 11 -18.90 -9.09 0.86
C ARG A 11 -19.96 -8.11 1.31
N VAL A 12 -19.92 -6.90 0.77
CA VAL A 12 -20.97 -5.90 1.00
C VAL A 12 -22.07 -6.09 -0.04
N SER A 13 -23.33 -6.23 0.41
CA SER A 13 -24.47 -6.43 -0.51
C SER A 13 -24.97 -5.13 -1.17
N GLY A 14 -24.57 -3.97 -0.64
CA GLY A 14 -25.12 -2.66 -1.00
C GLY A 14 -26.47 -2.36 -0.36
N ALA A 15 -27.08 -3.32 0.35
CA ALA A 15 -28.32 -3.13 1.08
C ALA A 15 -28.06 -2.71 2.54
N VAL A 16 -29.05 -2.01 3.10
CA VAL A 16 -29.04 -1.53 4.48
C VAL A 16 -30.35 -1.87 5.17
N LEU A 17 -30.28 -2.21 6.46
CA LEU A 17 -31.42 -2.44 7.34
C LEU A 17 -31.23 -1.62 8.61
N HIS A 18 -32.18 -0.73 8.91
CA HIS A 18 -32.10 0.20 10.05
C HIS A 18 -30.79 1.02 10.10
N GLY A 19 -30.22 1.35 8.93
CA GLY A 19 -28.95 2.08 8.83
C GLY A 19 -27.69 1.21 8.92
N ASN A 20 -27.84 -0.09 9.20
CA ASN A 20 -26.73 -1.04 9.26
C ASN A 20 -26.57 -1.78 7.93
N LEU A 21 -25.32 -2.00 7.52
CA LEU A 21 -25.01 -2.74 6.30
C LEU A 21 -25.42 -4.20 6.41
N ILE A 22 -25.85 -4.75 5.28
CA ILE A 22 -26.06 -6.19 5.12
C ILE A 22 -24.83 -6.77 4.42
N MET A 23 -24.13 -7.66 5.10
CA MET A 23 -23.05 -8.46 4.54
C MET A 23 -23.63 -9.66 3.79
N PHE A 24 -22.92 -10.13 2.78
CA PHE A 24 -23.32 -11.24 1.93
C PHE A 24 -22.22 -12.30 1.90
N ASP A 25 -22.58 -13.51 2.32
CA ASP A 25 -21.79 -14.71 2.11
C ASP A 25 -22.26 -15.39 0.81
N LYS A 26 -21.35 -15.47 -0.17
CA LYS A 26 -21.65 -16.05 -1.47
C LYS A 26 -21.81 -17.57 -1.43
N GLU A 27 -21.08 -18.26 -0.55
CA GLU A 27 -21.03 -19.72 -0.53
C GLU A 27 -22.33 -20.30 0.02
N SER A 28 -22.80 -19.79 1.16
CA SER A 28 -24.08 -20.24 1.74
C SER A 28 -25.29 -19.42 1.27
N ASN A 29 -25.07 -18.42 0.41
CA ASN A 29 -26.07 -17.45 -0.04
C ASN A 29 -26.81 -16.81 1.16
N THR A 30 -26.08 -16.52 2.23
CA THR A 30 -26.62 -15.97 3.48
C THR A 30 -26.40 -14.46 3.55
N ARG A 31 -27.42 -13.76 4.07
CA ARG A 31 -27.35 -12.34 4.39
C ARG A 31 -27.23 -12.14 5.90
N TRP A 32 -26.22 -11.36 6.29
CA TRP A 32 -25.87 -11.12 7.69
C TRP A 32 -26.00 -9.63 8.03
N LEU A 33 -26.62 -9.29 9.16
CA LEU A 33 -26.65 -7.91 9.64
C LEU A 33 -25.29 -7.56 10.25
N GLN A 34 -24.59 -6.55 9.73
CA GLN A 34 -23.22 -6.22 10.16
C GLN A 34 -23.13 -5.91 11.67
N GLU A 35 -24.10 -5.18 12.21
CA GLU A 35 -24.11 -4.76 13.62
C GLU A 35 -24.11 -5.94 14.60
N THR A 36 -24.85 -7.00 14.28
CA THR A 36 -25.13 -8.08 15.24
C THR A 36 -24.56 -9.43 14.82
N GLY A 37 -24.09 -9.56 13.59
CA GLY A 37 -23.68 -10.84 13.01
C GLY A 37 -24.85 -11.82 12.81
N ASN A 38 -26.11 -11.39 12.92
CA ASN A 38 -27.27 -12.26 12.77
C ASN A 38 -27.58 -12.54 11.29
N ALA A 39 -27.79 -13.81 10.95
CA ALA A 39 -28.29 -14.22 9.65
C ALA A 39 -29.79 -13.89 9.53
N ILE A 40 -30.09 -12.89 8.70
CA ILE A 40 -31.46 -12.43 8.47
C ILE A 40 -32.14 -13.18 7.32
N ASP A 41 -31.34 -13.80 6.44
CA ASP A 41 -31.84 -14.59 5.32
C ASP A 41 -30.81 -15.58 4.78
N GLY A 42 -31.27 -16.55 3.99
CA GLY A 42 -30.44 -17.59 3.37
C GLY A 42 -30.28 -18.85 4.22
N GLN A 43 -29.30 -19.69 3.88
CA GLN A 43 -29.14 -21.03 4.44
C GLN A 43 -28.90 -21.03 5.96
N GLN A 44 -28.23 -19.99 6.47
CA GLN A 44 -27.90 -19.89 7.90
C GLN A 44 -28.91 -19.04 8.69
N LYS A 45 -30.07 -18.69 8.12
CA LYS A 45 -31.06 -17.81 8.77
C LYS A 45 -31.37 -18.21 10.21
N GLY A 46 -31.35 -17.23 11.11
CA GLY A 46 -31.58 -17.42 12.55
C GLY A 46 -30.33 -17.81 13.35
N LYS A 47 -29.20 -18.06 12.69
CA LYS A 47 -27.89 -18.21 13.35
C LYS A 47 -27.19 -16.86 13.48
N SER A 48 -26.12 -16.82 14.28
CA SER A 48 -25.25 -15.67 14.45
C SER A 48 -23.81 -16.05 14.15
N LEU A 49 -23.04 -15.12 13.60
CA LEU A 49 -21.59 -15.25 13.47
C LEU A 49 -20.97 -15.38 14.87
N LYS A 50 -19.95 -16.20 14.97
CA LYS A 50 -19.12 -16.29 16.17
C LYS A 50 -18.01 -15.26 16.06
N GLU A 51 -17.88 -14.43 17.08
CA GLU A 51 -16.75 -13.51 17.19
C GLU A 51 -15.45 -14.31 17.32
N LEU A 52 -14.38 -13.82 16.68
CA LEU A 52 -13.06 -14.41 16.84
C LEU A 52 -12.59 -14.22 18.29
N ASP A 53 -11.93 -15.23 18.84
CA ASP A 53 -11.31 -15.11 20.17
C ASP A 53 -10.05 -14.23 20.12
N ASP A 54 -9.55 -13.85 21.30
CA ASP A 54 -8.40 -12.96 21.46
C ASP A 54 -7.16 -13.48 20.69
N GLU A 55 -6.96 -14.80 20.66
CA GLU A 55 -5.84 -15.44 19.94
C GLU A 55 -5.96 -15.26 18.41
N ASN A 56 -7.18 -15.37 17.87
CA ASN A 56 -7.45 -15.14 16.44
C ASN A 56 -7.60 -13.66 16.09
N TRP A 57 -7.90 -12.79 17.05
CA TRP A 57 -7.93 -11.34 16.86
C TRP A 57 -6.54 -10.76 16.59
N GLU A 58 -5.50 -11.33 17.23
CA GLU A 58 -4.09 -10.95 17.01
C GLU A 58 -3.59 -11.26 15.60
N ALA A 59 -4.31 -12.10 14.84
CA ALA A 59 -4.08 -12.32 13.42
C ALA A 59 -4.53 -11.13 12.54
N ASN A 60 -5.20 -10.11 13.10
CA ASN A 60 -5.24 -8.77 12.48
C ASN A 60 -3.86 -8.14 12.64
N VAL A 61 -2.95 -8.62 11.80
CA VAL A 61 -1.51 -8.56 11.98
C VAL A 61 -1.03 -7.12 12.12
N ARG A 62 -0.36 -6.81 13.23
CA ARG A 62 0.41 -5.57 13.36
C ARG A 62 1.33 -5.40 12.14
N TRP A 63 1.38 -4.20 11.59
CA TRP A 63 2.13 -3.94 10.35
C TRP A 63 3.59 -4.44 10.39
N ASP A 64 4.26 -4.34 11.53
CA ASP A 64 5.65 -4.81 11.71
C ASP A 64 5.79 -6.35 11.66
N VAL A 65 4.75 -7.09 12.02
CA VAL A 65 4.68 -8.55 11.89
C VAL A 65 4.32 -8.92 10.44
N TRP A 66 3.40 -8.19 9.82
CA TRP A 66 2.95 -8.44 8.44
C TRP A 66 4.11 -8.31 7.45
N ILE A 67 4.85 -7.20 7.51
CA ILE A 67 5.92 -6.93 6.54
C ILE A 67 7.10 -7.92 6.66
N LYS A 68 7.31 -8.51 7.85
CA LYS A 68 8.31 -9.58 8.03
C LYS A 68 7.87 -10.89 7.36
N LYS A 69 6.57 -11.18 7.40
CA LYS A 69 6.00 -12.41 6.83
C LYS A 69 5.74 -12.29 5.32
N HIS A 70 5.41 -11.09 4.86
CA HIS A 70 5.04 -10.76 3.48
C HIS A 70 5.89 -9.59 2.96
N PRO A 71 7.22 -9.76 2.81
CA PRO A 71 8.13 -8.70 2.37
C PRO A 71 7.84 -8.19 0.95
N GLU A 72 7.11 -8.95 0.14
CA GLU A 72 6.65 -8.61 -1.20
C GLU A 72 5.47 -7.62 -1.24
N SER A 73 4.85 -7.33 -0.09
CA SER A 73 3.69 -6.43 -0.02
C SER A 73 4.07 -5.01 -0.45
N GLU A 74 3.32 -4.45 -1.39
CA GLU A 74 3.47 -3.05 -1.81
C GLU A 74 2.53 -2.12 -1.04
N LEU A 75 2.99 -0.90 -0.76
CA LEU A 75 2.19 0.14 -0.12
C LEU A 75 1.41 0.91 -1.19
N LEU A 76 0.08 0.90 -1.08
CA LEU A 76 -0.79 1.71 -1.94
C LEU A 76 -0.53 3.22 -1.78
N PHE A 77 -0.23 3.66 -0.56
CA PHE A 77 0.12 5.05 -0.24
C PHE A 77 0.95 5.12 1.05
N SER A 78 1.97 5.97 1.07
CA SER A 78 2.70 6.32 2.29
C SER A 78 2.97 7.82 2.35
N PRO A 79 2.46 8.55 3.36
CA PRO A 79 2.65 10.00 3.46
C PRO A 79 4.11 10.36 3.72
N ILE A 80 4.88 9.47 4.35
CA ILE A 80 6.29 9.67 4.71
C ILE A 80 7.21 9.51 3.50
N VAL A 81 6.86 8.60 2.59
CA VAL A 81 7.72 8.25 1.44
C VAL A 81 7.52 9.24 0.29
N SER A 82 6.33 9.84 0.14
CA SER A 82 5.98 10.67 -1.02
C SER A 82 6.87 11.92 -1.26
N SER A 83 7.49 12.49 -0.23
CA SER A 83 8.37 13.66 -0.37
C SER A 83 9.86 13.31 -0.44
N GLU A 84 10.28 12.17 0.12
CA GLU A 84 11.71 11.84 0.27
C GLU A 84 12.24 10.85 -0.79
N THR A 85 11.44 9.90 -1.30
CA THR A 85 11.95 8.95 -2.32
C THR A 85 12.17 9.60 -3.68
N ASN A 86 11.39 10.62 -4.06
CA ASN A 86 11.61 11.34 -5.32
C ASN A 86 13.01 11.99 -5.38
N ASN A 87 13.53 12.46 -4.24
CA ASN A 87 14.86 13.06 -4.17
C ASN A 87 16.01 12.03 -4.18
N LYS A 88 15.78 10.79 -3.68
CA LYS A 88 16.78 9.72 -3.75
C LYS A 88 16.86 9.07 -5.14
N LEU A 89 15.72 8.85 -5.80
CA LEU A 89 15.68 8.35 -7.18
C LEU A 89 16.24 9.37 -8.18
N ALA A 90 15.93 10.67 -8.02
CA ALA A 90 16.48 11.73 -8.88
C ALA A 90 18.00 11.96 -8.71
N LYS A 91 18.56 11.65 -7.53
CA LYS A 91 20.01 11.72 -7.29
C LYS A 91 20.76 10.49 -7.83
N ALA A 92 20.16 9.30 -7.77
CA ALA A 92 20.73 8.09 -8.35
C ALA A 92 20.75 8.11 -9.89
N SER A 93 19.79 8.80 -10.52
CA SER A 93 19.73 8.92 -11.99
C SER A 93 20.70 9.95 -12.58
N LYS A 94 21.35 10.79 -11.77
CA LYS A 94 22.27 11.86 -12.24
C LYS A 94 23.76 11.51 -12.11
N SER A 95 24.11 10.36 -11.52
CA SER A 95 25.52 9.98 -11.32
C SER A 95 26.11 9.10 -12.43
N ASP A 96 25.37 8.84 -13.52
CA ASP A 96 25.77 7.85 -14.54
C ASP A 96 25.88 8.45 -15.96
N THR A 97 26.30 9.72 -16.05
CA THR A 97 26.73 10.31 -17.33
C THR A 97 27.83 11.33 -17.07
N THR A 98 29.03 10.86 -16.76
CA THR A 98 30.24 11.64 -16.98
C THR A 98 31.39 10.69 -17.27
N ASP A 99 31.45 10.21 -18.50
CA ASP A 99 32.74 10.03 -19.20
C ASP A 99 32.45 9.88 -20.70
N VAL A 100 33.05 10.77 -21.51
CA VAL A 100 33.71 10.51 -22.79
C VAL A 100 33.82 11.83 -23.56
N SER A 101 35.08 12.16 -23.87
CA SER A 101 35.62 13.12 -24.85
C SER A 101 35.55 14.63 -24.49
N GLU A 102 36.57 15.45 -24.73
CA GLU A 102 37.77 15.34 -25.55
C GLU A 102 38.81 16.36 -25.03
N GLN A 103 40.09 15.96 -25.05
CA GLN A 103 41.21 16.90 -24.92
C GLN A 103 41.42 17.60 -26.27
N GLU A 104 41.39 18.93 -26.30
CA GLU A 104 42.15 19.71 -27.29
C GLU A 104 42.84 20.90 -26.60
N SER A 105 44.16 20.78 -26.55
CA SER A 105 45.16 21.71 -27.07
C SER A 105 45.29 23.14 -26.49
N GLN A 106 46.56 23.46 -26.28
CA GLN A 106 47.15 24.60 -25.60
C GLN A 106 47.17 25.90 -26.43
N GLU A 107 47.49 26.99 -25.71
CA GLU A 107 48.25 28.18 -26.16
C GLU A 107 47.58 29.17 -27.12
N GLU A 108 47.08 30.29 -26.56
CA GLU A 108 47.51 31.62 -27.00
C GLU A 108 47.25 32.66 -25.89
N ALA A 109 48.30 33.02 -25.14
CA ALA A 109 48.32 34.24 -24.34
C ALA A 109 49.37 35.15 -24.99
N VAL A 110 48.93 35.96 -25.95
CA VAL A 110 49.70 37.10 -26.44
C VAL A 110 49.11 38.35 -25.78
N GLU A 111 49.78 38.73 -24.70
CA GLU A 111 50.10 40.09 -24.27
C GLU A 111 49.60 41.19 -25.22
N SER A 112 48.64 42.00 -24.77
CA SER A 112 48.44 43.36 -25.28
C SER A 112 48.84 44.31 -24.16
N GLU A 113 50.03 44.89 -24.33
CA GLU A 113 50.54 45.96 -23.50
C GLU A 113 49.66 47.20 -23.61
N ASP A 114 49.55 47.85 -22.46
CA ASP A 114 48.75 49.03 -22.16
C ASP A 114 49.12 50.21 -23.06
N SER A 115 48.10 50.94 -23.49
CA SER A 115 48.25 52.14 -24.32
C SER A 115 48.82 53.30 -23.51
N ALA A 116 49.80 53.97 -24.11
CA ALA A 116 50.38 55.21 -23.61
C ALA A 116 49.40 56.40 -23.68
N SER A 117 49.32 57.13 -22.57
CA SER A 117 49.02 58.56 -22.43
C SER A 117 49.69 58.97 -21.10
N GLU A 118 50.73 59.79 -21.04
CA GLU A 118 50.90 61.18 -21.48
C GLU A 118 52.40 61.52 -21.66
#